data_AF-A0A2R6CBZ5-F1
#
_entry.id   AF-A0A2R6CBZ5-F1
#
_cell.length_a   1.000
_cell.length_b   1.000
_cell.length_c   1.000
_cell.angle_alpha   90.00
_cell.angle_beta   90.00
_cell.angle_gamma   90.00
#
_symmetry.space_group_name_H-M   'P 1'
#
loop_
_entity.id
_entity.type
_entity.pdbx_description
1 polymer ?
#
loop_
_entity_poly.entity_id
_entity_poly.type
_entity_poly.pdbx_seq_one_letter_code
_entity_poly.pdbx_strand_id
1 'polypeptide(L)'
;MSNRHTLRALGLALSLVWSGFLWVFGEGLGGIYASTMGGGVFPGTPSLLNGFPGAALLYAWLSIILLLPERMWRLEGVFSPIRDGAAALFAVSTLVQLSPLMWTAYGQASIFTANLDNLPPQLWFTVEGIAHFSVSHPVTANTLEALAEGLAALGVWGVTPKRWGYIYATILLGFTWWFSLGLGGLLTGLGTDPNTPPLILLLMTPYILWCRQAQSNQT
;
A
#
# COMPACT_ATOMS: atom_id res chain seq x y z
N MET A 1 -36.99 2.77 8.28
CA MET A 1 -35.66 3.21 7.81
C MET A 1 -34.52 2.96 8.80
N SER A 2 -34.76 2.85 10.12
CA SER A 2 -33.74 2.57 11.16
C SER A 2 -32.93 1.26 10.95
N ASN A 3 -33.57 0.14 10.62
CA ASN A 3 -32.86 -1.16 10.49
C ASN A 3 -31.74 -1.19 9.44
N ARG A 4 -31.86 -0.46 8.32
CA ARG A 4 -30.84 -0.50 7.27
C ARG A 4 -29.54 0.17 7.70
N HIS A 5 -29.63 1.29 8.42
CA HIS A 5 -28.46 1.98 8.95
C HIS A 5 -27.79 1.16 10.05
N THR A 6 -28.56 0.57 10.94
CA THR A 6 -28.04 -0.31 12.01
C THR A 6 -27.37 -1.55 11.43
N LEU A 7 -27.98 -2.21 10.44
CA LEU A 7 -27.38 -3.38 9.78
C LEU A 7 -26.10 -3.01 9.02
N ARG A 8 -26.07 -1.87 8.31
CA ARG A 8 -24.84 -1.37 7.67
C ARG A 8 -23.73 -1.13 8.70
N ALA A 9 -24.05 -0.44 9.80
CA ALA A 9 -23.07 -0.13 10.84
C ALA A 9 -22.52 -1.41 11.49
N LEU A 10 -23.39 -2.37 11.78
CA LEU A 10 -23.00 -3.67 12.32
C LEU A 10 -22.11 -4.43 11.33
N GLY A 11 -22.47 -4.48 10.05
CA GLY A 11 -21.67 -5.12 9.01
C GLY A 11 -20.27 -4.52 8.91
N LEU A 12 -20.16 -3.18 8.91
CA LEU A 12 -18.88 -2.49 8.88
C LEU A 12 -18.05 -2.70 10.15
N ALA A 13 -18.69 -2.76 11.33
CA ALA A 13 -18.02 -3.06 12.58
C ALA A 13 -17.47 -4.49 12.60
N LEU A 14 -18.23 -5.47 12.12
CA LEU A 14 -17.78 -6.85 11.97
C LEU A 14 -16.63 -6.95 10.96
N SER A 15 -16.73 -6.27 9.82
CA SER A 15 -15.64 -6.20 8.84
C SER A 15 -14.38 -5.58 9.42
N LEU A 16 -14.51 -4.53 10.24
CA LEU A 16 -13.39 -3.89 10.93
C LEU A 16 -12.68 -4.86 11.89
N VAL A 17 -13.45 -5.56 12.72
CA VAL A 17 -12.90 -6.55 13.67
C VAL A 17 -12.24 -7.71 12.93
N TRP A 18 -12.88 -8.25 11.90
CA TRP A 18 -12.35 -9.35 11.10
C TRP A 18 -11.08 -8.95 10.34
N SER A 19 -11.07 -7.76 9.74
CA SER A 19 -9.90 -7.22 9.06
C SER A 19 -8.72 -7.03 10.03
N GLY A 20 -8.98 -6.54 11.24
CA GLY A 20 -7.96 -6.43 12.28
C GLY A 20 -7.40 -7.80 12.70
N PHE A 21 -8.26 -8.81 12.82
CA PHE A 21 -7.84 -10.19 13.10
C PHE A 21 -6.92 -10.73 11.99
N LEU A 22 -7.32 -10.61 10.72
CA LEU A 22 -6.50 -11.04 9.59
C LEU A 22 -5.19 -10.26 9.48
N TRP A 23 -5.19 -8.97 9.78
CA TRP A 23 -3.98 -8.17 9.76
C TRP A 23 -2.96 -8.66 10.79
N VAL A 24 -3.39 -9.00 12.00
CA VAL A 24 -2.52 -9.51 13.07
C VAL A 24 -2.04 -10.93 12.77
N PHE A 25 -2.96 -11.85 12.46
CA PHE A 25 -2.66 -13.28 12.41
C PHE A 25 -2.43 -13.83 11.01
N GLY A 26 -3.06 -13.25 9.99
CA GLY A 26 -2.92 -13.66 8.58
C GLY A 26 -1.74 -12.97 7.89
N GLU A 27 -1.58 -11.66 8.09
CA GLU A 27 -0.56 -10.85 7.40
C GLU A 27 0.66 -10.52 8.26
N GLY A 28 0.71 -10.93 9.53
CA GLY A 28 1.85 -10.66 10.41
C GLY A 28 2.10 -9.17 10.66
N LEU A 29 1.02 -8.40 10.87
CA LEU A 29 1.00 -6.94 10.94
C LEU A 29 1.52 -6.26 9.66
N GLY A 30 1.15 -6.80 8.49
CA GLY A 30 1.57 -6.25 7.20
C GLY A 30 3.04 -6.56 6.87
N GLY A 31 3.54 -7.72 7.30
CA GLY A 31 4.93 -8.12 7.07
C GLY A 31 5.96 -7.55 8.05
N ILE A 32 5.54 -6.88 9.14
CA ILE A 32 6.45 -6.53 10.25
C ILE A 32 7.01 -7.80 10.89
N TYR A 33 6.18 -8.84 11.00
CA TYR A 33 6.57 -10.14 11.49
C TYR A 33 6.32 -11.21 10.41
N ALA A 34 7.25 -12.16 10.33
CA ALA A 34 7.10 -13.37 9.54
C ALA A 34 6.92 -14.57 10.46
N SER A 35 6.04 -15.50 10.09
CA SER A 35 5.84 -16.76 10.80
C SER A 35 6.39 -17.92 9.97
N THR A 36 7.04 -18.88 10.64
CA THR A 36 7.47 -20.12 10.00
C THR A 36 6.45 -21.23 10.24
N MET A 37 6.42 -22.24 9.38
CA MET A 37 5.56 -23.42 9.55
C MET A 37 5.82 -24.19 10.87
N GLY A 38 6.93 -23.91 11.56
CA GLY A 38 7.24 -24.42 12.90
C GLY A 38 6.72 -23.57 14.06
N GLY A 39 5.96 -22.51 13.79
CA GLY A 39 5.38 -21.61 14.82
C GLY A 39 6.34 -20.53 15.34
N GLY A 40 7.53 -20.39 14.76
CA GLY A 40 8.47 -19.31 15.12
C GLY A 40 8.05 -17.98 14.50
N VAL A 41 8.11 -16.91 15.29
CA VAL A 41 7.87 -15.53 14.85
C VAL A 41 9.19 -14.78 14.80
N PHE A 42 9.51 -14.19 13.64
CA PHE A 42 10.74 -13.44 13.41
C PHE A 42 10.43 -12.06 12.82
N PRO A 43 11.33 -11.07 12.96
CA PRO A 43 11.20 -9.82 12.24
C PRO A 43 11.11 -10.08 10.73
N GLY A 44 10.08 -9.54 10.08
CA GLY A 44 9.90 -9.57 8.64
C GLY A 44 10.60 -8.41 7.93
N THR A 45 10.26 -8.22 6.66
CA THR A 45 10.71 -7.10 5.83
C THR A 45 9.54 -6.16 5.54
N PRO A 46 9.14 -5.33 6.52
CA PRO A 46 8.05 -4.37 6.30
C PRO A 46 8.52 -3.33 5.28
N SER A 47 7.77 -3.17 4.20
CA SER A 47 8.05 -2.26 3.09
C SER A 47 6.82 -2.18 2.20
N LEU A 48 6.55 -1.02 1.56
CA LEU A 48 5.45 -0.91 0.61
C LEU A 48 5.58 -1.93 -0.53
N LEU A 49 6.83 -2.21 -0.95
CA LEU A 49 7.15 -3.22 -1.96
C LEU A 49 6.76 -4.64 -1.51
N ASN A 50 6.79 -4.92 -0.21
CA ASN A 50 6.28 -6.17 0.37
C ASN A 50 4.78 -6.11 0.74
N GLY A 51 4.08 -5.07 0.28
CA GLY A 51 2.64 -4.92 0.49
C GLY A 51 2.27 -4.28 1.82
N PHE A 52 3.23 -3.79 2.62
CA PHE A 52 2.93 -3.04 3.86
C PHE A 52 2.01 -1.84 3.56
N PRO A 53 1.00 -1.57 4.40
CA PRO A 53 0.70 -2.23 5.68
C PRO A 53 -0.16 -3.49 5.57
N GLY A 54 -0.45 -3.97 4.36
CA GLY A 54 -1.28 -5.14 4.11
C GLY A 54 -2.72 -4.79 3.71
N ALA A 55 -3.34 -5.66 2.91
CA ALA A 55 -4.68 -5.44 2.36
C ALA A 55 -5.73 -5.48 3.47
N ALA A 56 -5.55 -6.35 4.48
CA ALA A 56 -6.44 -6.42 5.63
C ALA A 56 -6.52 -5.10 6.39
N LEU A 57 -5.39 -4.40 6.59
CA LEU A 57 -5.44 -3.08 7.24
C LEU A 57 -6.17 -2.04 6.38
N LEU A 58 -6.03 -2.10 5.05
CA LEU A 58 -6.79 -1.24 4.16
C LEU A 58 -8.29 -1.51 4.22
N TYR A 59 -8.72 -2.78 4.36
CA TYR A 59 -10.14 -3.11 4.56
C TYR A 59 -10.68 -2.59 5.89
N ALA A 60 -9.89 -2.65 6.95
CA ALA A 60 -10.20 -2.01 8.23
C ALA A 60 -10.36 -0.48 8.05
N TRP A 61 -9.42 0.16 7.36
CA TRP A 61 -9.46 1.59 7.09
C TRP A 61 -10.66 2.00 6.23
N LEU A 62 -11.00 1.24 5.18
CA LEU A 62 -12.21 1.43 4.37
C LEU A 62 -13.48 1.31 5.22
N SER A 63 -13.52 0.33 6.12
CA SER A 63 -14.66 0.14 7.04
C SER A 63 -14.85 1.36 7.94
N ILE A 64 -13.74 1.92 8.45
CA ILE A 64 -13.76 3.17 9.23
C ILE A 64 -14.27 4.33 8.36
N ILE A 65 -13.72 4.52 7.16
CA ILE A 65 -14.16 5.59 6.25
C ILE A 65 -15.67 5.50 5.98
N LEU A 66 -16.20 4.28 5.75
CA LEU A 66 -17.61 4.00 5.52
C LEU A 66 -18.52 4.21 6.74
N LEU A 67 -17.97 4.23 7.94
CA LEU A 67 -18.66 4.60 9.18
C LEU A 67 -18.62 6.11 9.43
N LEU A 68 -17.65 6.83 8.87
CA LEU A 68 -17.50 8.26 9.06
C LEU A 68 -18.61 9.05 8.32
N PRO A 69 -19.01 10.22 8.85
CA PRO A 69 -19.98 11.09 8.19
C PRO A 69 -19.50 11.58 6.81
N GLU A 70 -20.42 11.69 5.84
CA GLU A 70 -20.12 12.08 4.46
C GLU A 70 -19.41 13.44 4.33
N ARG A 71 -19.58 14.36 5.29
CA ARG A 71 -18.84 15.63 5.30
C ARG A 71 -17.32 15.45 5.32
N MET A 72 -16.82 14.34 5.88
CA MET A 72 -15.39 14.03 5.94
C MET A 72 -14.84 13.49 4.61
N TRP A 73 -15.72 13.14 3.68
CA TRP A 73 -15.36 12.63 2.35
C TRP A 73 -15.15 13.74 1.32
N ARG A 74 -15.41 14.99 1.71
CA ARG A 74 -15.31 16.14 0.82
C ARG A 74 -13.85 16.35 0.41
N LEU A 75 -13.62 16.45 -0.90
CA LEU A 75 -12.29 16.62 -1.48
C LEU A 75 -11.62 17.94 -1.04
N GLU A 76 -12.44 18.97 -0.81
CA GLU A 76 -12.03 20.32 -0.39
C GLU A 76 -11.79 20.46 1.12
N GLY A 77 -12.00 19.39 1.89
CA GLY A 77 -11.81 19.40 3.34
C GLY A 77 -10.37 19.70 3.73
N VAL A 78 -10.20 20.45 4.82
CA VAL A 78 -8.89 20.63 5.47
C VAL A 78 -8.28 19.28 5.84
N PHE A 79 -9.13 18.35 6.28
CA PHE A 79 -8.79 16.95 6.49
C PHE A 79 -9.66 16.07 5.60
N SER A 80 -9.03 15.09 4.96
CA SER A 80 -9.71 13.99 4.28
C SER A 80 -9.08 12.68 4.70
N PRO A 81 -9.87 11.75 5.28
CA PRO A 81 -9.39 10.42 5.65
C PRO A 81 -8.69 9.73 4.48
N ILE A 82 -9.16 9.90 3.25
CA ILE A 82 -8.63 9.23 2.05
C ILE A 82 -7.25 9.81 1.68
N ARG A 83 -7.17 11.14 1.51
CA ARG A 83 -5.93 11.82 1.12
C ARG A 83 -4.88 11.70 2.22
N ASP A 84 -5.24 12.13 3.43
CA ASP A 84 -4.30 12.22 4.54
C ASP A 84 -3.93 10.84 5.04
N GLY A 85 -4.85 9.87 4.95
CA GLY A 85 -4.53 8.47 5.22
C GLY A 85 -3.58 7.87 4.18
N ALA A 86 -3.77 8.10 2.87
CA ALA A 86 -2.81 7.65 1.86
C ALA A 86 -1.43 8.31 2.04
N ALA A 87 -1.39 9.62 2.32
CA ALA A 87 -0.13 10.31 2.61
C ALA A 87 0.54 9.81 3.90
N ALA A 88 -0.25 9.50 4.94
CA ALA A 88 0.26 8.88 6.17
C ALA A 88 0.81 7.47 5.90
N LEU A 89 0.15 6.67 5.05
CA LEU A 89 0.65 5.36 4.66
C LEU A 89 2.02 5.47 3.99
N PHE A 90 2.16 6.35 2.99
CA PHE A 90 3.47 6.59 2.37
C PHE A 90 4.52 7.06 3.37
N ALA A 91 4.16 7.99 4.27
CA ALA A 91 5.07 8.49 5.29
C ALA A 91 5.52 7.39 6.26
N VAL A 92 4.59 6.53 6.71
CA VAL A 92 4.91 5.40 7.58
C VAL A 92 5.78 4.39 6.85
N SER A 93 5.48 4.06 5.58
CA SER A 93 6.35 3.20 4.77
C SER A 93 7.76 3.76 4.68
N THR A 94 7.90 5.08 4.46
CA THR A 94 9.23 5.73 4.42
C THR A 94 9.99 5.57 5.73
N LEU A 95 9.30 5.72 6.86
CA LEU A 95 9.93 5.55 8.18
C LEU A 95 10.36 4.10 8.42
N VAL A 96 9.58 3.14 7.93
CA VAL A 96 9.91 1.73 8.04
C VAL A 96 11.20 1.39 7.27
N GLN A 97 11.50 2.07 6.16
CA GLN A 97 12.77 1.90 5.44
C GLN A 97 14.02 2.30 6.22
N LEU A 98 13.85 3.03 7.33
CA LEU A 98 14.97 3.34 8.23
C LEU A 98 15.40 2.14 9.07
N SER A 99 14.65 1.03 9.02
CA SER A 99 15.03 -0.23 9.66
C SER A 99 16.40 -0.72 9.18
N PRO A 100 17.34 -1.09 10.07
CA PRO A 100 18.67 -1.56 9.70
C PRO A 100 18.67 -2.72 8.70
N LEU A 101 17.65 -3.58 8.75
CA LEU A 101 17.52 -4.73 7.85
C LEU A 101 17.43 -4.31 6.38
N MET A 102 16.74 -3.21 6.08
CA MET A 102 16.50 -2.74 4.71
C MET A 102 17.78 -2.20 4.05
N TRP A 103 18.82 -1.90 4.82
CA TRP A 103 20.12 -1.46 4.33
C TRP A 103 21.08 -2.61 4.02
N THR A 104 20.65 -3.86 4.23
CA THR A 104 21.45 -5.06 3.96
C THR A 104 21.13 -5.65 2.58
N ALA A 105 22.05 -6.46 2.04
CA ALA A 105 21.82 -7.19 0.79
C ALA A 105 20.61 -8.14 0.85
N TYR A 106 20.16 -8.52 2.05
CA TYR A 106 19.01 -9.39 2.24
C TYR A 106 17.68 -8.62 2.20
N GLY A 107 17.58 -7.47 2.88
CA GLY A 107 16.31 -6.82 3.20
C GLY A 107 15.37 -6.60 2.01
N GLN A 108 15.78 -5.81 1.02
CA GLN A 108 14.93 -5.55 -0.14
C GLN A 108 14.99 -6.68 -1.19
N ALA A 109 16.13 -7.39 -1.27
CA ALA A 109 16.28 -8.50 -2.21
C ALA A 109 15.34 -9.67 -1.89
N SER A 110 15.07 -9.94 -0.60
CA SER A 110 14.13 -10.99 -0.21
C SER A 110 12.70 -10.71 -0.70
N ILE A 111 12.32 -9.43 -0.82
CA ILE A 111 11.01 -9.02 -1.36
C ILE A 111 10.92 -9.36 -2.84
N PHE A 112 11.91 -8.93 -3.64
CA PHE A 112 11.90 -9.17 -5.08
C PHE A 112 12.11 -10.64 -5.45
N THR A 113 12.89 -11.38 -4.66
CA THR A 113 13.06 -12.84 -4.86
C THR A 113 11.81 -13.61 -4.48
N ALA A 114 11.14 -13.27 -3.37
CA ALA A 114 9.84 -13.86 -3.01
C ALA A 114 8.76 -13.54 -4.06
N ASN A 115 8.86 -12.39 -4.75
CA ASN A 115 7.92 -12.04 -5.81
C ASN A 115 7.97 -13.00 -7.02
N LEU A 116 9.08 -13.71 -7.25
CA LEU A 116 9.16 -14.68 -8.34
C LEU A 116 8.12 -15.79 -8.18
N ASP A 117 7.78 -16.17 -6.94
CA ASP A 117 6.73 -17.16 -6.64
C ASP A 117 5.31 -16.63 -6.93
N ASN A 118 5.13 -15.31 -7.00
CA ASN A 118 3.86 -14.67 -7.35
C ASN A 118 3.67 -14.44 -8.86
N LEU A 119 4.62 -14.86 -9.68
CA LEU A 119 4.58 -14.71 -11.13
C LEU A 119 4.73 -16.05 -11.85
N PRO A 120 4.04 -16.25 -12.99
CA PRO A 120 4.36 -17.35 -13.91
C PRO A 120 5.85 -17.31 -14.33
N PRO A 121 6.53 -18.46 -14.46
CA PRO A 121 7.96 -18.51 -14.79
C PRO A 121 8.35 -17.75 -16.06
N GLN A 122 7.43 -17.63 -17.01
CA GLN A 122 7.63 -16.90 -18.27
C GLN A 122 7.81 -15.38 -18.06
N LEU A 123 7.45 -14.85 -16.88
CA LEU A 123 7.49 -13.43 -16.55
C LEU A 123 8.60 -13.07 -15.55
N TRP A 124 9.36 -14.04 -15.04
CA TRP A 124 10.43 -13.81 -14.05
C TRP A 124 11.47 -12.80 -14.52
N PHE A 125 11.80 -12.80 -15.81
CA PHE A 125 12.76 -11.86 -16.42
C PHE A 125 12.41 -10.38 -16.17
N THR A 126 11.14 -10.06 -15.89
CA THR A 126 10.70 -8.68 -15.61
C THR A 126 11.13 -8.18 -14.23
N VAL A 127 11.46 -9.09 -13.30
CA VAL A 127 11.78 -8.76 -11.89
C VAL A 127 13.21 -9.18 -11.52
N GLU A 128 13.77 -10.23 -12.15
CA GLU A 128 15.11 -10.77 -11.86
C GLU A 128 16.20 -9.69 -11.83
N GLY A 129 16.19 -8.76 -12.79
CA GLY A 129 17.17 -7.67 -12.84
C GLY A 129 17.11 -6.74 -11.61
N ILE A 130 15.91 -6.49 -11.09
CA ILE A 130 15.69 -5.67 -9.90
C ILE A 130 16.14 -6.43 -8.65
N ALA A 131 15.84 -7.73 -8.57
CA ALA A 131 16.33 -8.57 -7.48
C ALA A 131 17.87 -8.58 -7.41
N HIS A 132 18.55 -8.77 -8.55
CA HIS A 132 20.01 -8.71 -8.63
C HIS A 132 20.57 -7.32 -8.29
N PHE A 133 19.89 -6.25 -8.72
CA PHE A 133 20.26 -4.88 -8.37
C PHE A 133 20.18 -4.64 -6.86
N SER A 134 19.11 -5.08 -6.20
CA SER A 134 18.94 -4.90 -4.74
C SER A 134 19.96 -5.68 -3.91
N VAL A 135 20.43 -6.85 -4.39
CA VAL A 135 21.53 -7.59 -3.74
C VAL A 135 22.87 -6.86 -3.89
N SER A 136 23.15 -6.35 -5.09
CA SER A 136 24.44 -5.73 -5.41
C SER A 136 24.58 -4.29 -4.90
N HIS A 137 23.47 -3.57 -4.77
CA HIS A 137 23.43 -2.16 -4.37
C HIS A 137 22.35 -1.88 -3.29
N PRO A 138 22.36 -2.57 -2.14
CA PRO A 138 21.27 -2.51 -1.16
C PRO A 138 21.02 -1.11 -0.61
N VAL A 139 22.08 -0.35 -0.33
CA VAL A 139 21.98 1.04 0.15
C VAL A 139 21.30 1.93 -0.88
N THR A 140 21.69 1.83 -2.15
CA THR A 140 21.09 2.60 -3.24
C THR A 140 19.63 2.22 -3.42
N ALA A 141 19.32 0.93 -3.44
CA ALA A 141 17.99 0.42 -3.70
C ALA A 141 16.99 0.81 -2.59
N ASN A 142 17.39 0.71 -1.31
CA ASN A 142 16.59 1.20 -0.19
C ASN A 142 16.46 2.73 -0.17
N THR A 143 17.53 3.47 -0.52
CA THR A 143 17.47 4.93 -0.62
C THR A 143 16.45 5.38 -1.66
N LEU A 144 16.42 4.71 -2.82
CA LEU A 144 15.45 5.01 -3.88
C LEU A 144 14.01 4.75 -3.43
N GLU A 145 13.76 3.65 -2.72
CA GLU A 145 12.43 3.35 -2.17
C GLU A 145 12.00 4.38 -1.12
N ALA A 146 12.85 4.66 -0.13
CA ALA A 146 12.55 5.63 0.93
C ALA A 146 12.29 7.04 0.37
N LEU A 147 13.11 7.48 -0.60
CA LEU A 147 12.88 8.75 -1.28
C LEU A 147 11.58 8.73 -2.08
N ALA A 148 11.27 7.62 -2.75
CA ALA A 148 10.08 7.52 -3.56
C ALA A 148 8.81 7.61 -2.70
N GLU A 149 8.76 6.85 -1.62
CA GLU A 149 7.64 6.89 -0.67
C GLU A 149 7.54 8.27 0.00
N GLY A 150 8.66 8.87 0.40
CA GLY A 150 8.67 10.18 1.06
C GLY A 150 8.17 11.30 0.13
N LEU A 151 8.58 11.27 -1.13
CA LEU A 151 8.08 12.20 -2.15
C LEU A 151 6.60 11.97 -2.45
N ALA A 152 6.12 10.72 -2.47
CA ALA A 152 4.71 10.42 -2.62
C ALA A 152 3.90 10.94 -1.42
N ALA A 153 4.39 10.77 -0.19
CA ALA A 153 3.76 11.32 1.01
C ALA A 153 3.61 12.85 0.91
N LEU A 154 4.69 13.57 0.58
CA LEU A 154 4.66 15.03 0.40
C LEU A 154 3.79 15.47 -0.78
N GLY A 155 3.75 14.66 -1.85
CA GLY A 155 2.98 14.91 -3.05
C GLY A 155 1.47 14.74 -2.85
N VAL A 156 1.05 13.83 -1.97
CA VAL A 156 -0.37 13.59 -1.66
C VAL A 156 -0.85 14.46 -0.50
N TRP A 157 0.04 14.78 0.45
CA TRP A 157 -0.31 15.53 1.65
C TRP A 157 -0.77 16.97 1.37
N GLY A 158 -1.78 17.40 2.14
CA GLY A 158 -2.23 18.79 2.25
C GLY A 158 -3.48 19.11 1.44
N VAL A 159 -4.07 20.27 1.75
CA VAL A 159 -5.38 20.69 1.20
C VAL A 159 -5.32 20.96 -0.30
N THR A 160 -4.21 21.50 -0.76
CA THR A 160 -4.05 21.89 -2.16
C THR A 160 -3.77 20.68 -3.03
N PRO A 161 -4.62 20.39 -4.05
CA PRO A 161 -4.40 19.28 -4.96
C PRO A 161 -3.10 19.47 -5.76
N LYS A 162 -2.14 18.57 -5.55
CA LYS A 162 -0.87 18.56 -6.28
C LYS A 162 -0.94 17.47 -7.36
N ARG A 163 -1.45 17.82 -8.55
CA ARG A 163 -1.62 16.86 -9.68
C ARG A 163 -0.42 15.93 -9.86
N TRP A 164 0.78 16.48 -9.88
CA TRP A 164 2.01 15.72 -10.09
C TRP A 164 2.34 14.76 -8.94
N GLY A 165 1.97 15.11 -7.70
CA GLY A 165 2.10 14.21 -6.55
C GLY A 165 1.21 12.96 -6.67
N TYR A 166 -0.04 13.13 -7.12
CA TYR A 166 -0.94 12.00 -7.35
C TYR A 166 -0.53 11.13 -8.55
N ILE A 167 -0.05 11.75 -9.64
CA ILE A 167 0.50 11.01 -10.80
C ILE A 167 1.73 10.20 -10.36
N TYR A 168 2.63 10.83 -9.61
CA TYR A 168 3.83 10.17 -9.11
C TYR A 168 3.49 8.98 -8.19
N ALA A 169 2.60 9.18 -7.22
CA ALA A 169 2.11 8.11 -6.36
C ALA A 169 1.43 6.99 -7.16
N THR A 170 0.70 7.32 -8.23
CA THR A 170 0.09 6.32 -9.12
C THR A 170 1.14 5.45 -9.81
N ILE A 171 2.21 6.07 -10.31
CA ILE A 171 3.32 5.36 -10.95
C ILE A 171 4.03 4.48 -9.92
N LEU A 172 4.30 4.99 -8.72
CA LEU A 172 4.94 4.23 -7.65
C LEU A 172 4.11 3.01 -7.24
N LEU A 173 2.80 3.16 -7.06
CA LEU A 173 1.90 2.05 -6.71
C LEU A 173 1.79 1.03 -7.84
N GLY A 174 1.74 1.48 -9.11
CA GLY A 174 1.77 0.59 -10.27
C GLY A 174 3.08 -0.20 -10.38
N PHE A 175 4.21 0.48 -10.15
CA PHE A 175 5.53 -0.17 -10.08
C PHE A 175 5.55 -1.24 -8.99
N THR A 176 5.12 -0.88 -7.77
CA THR A 176 5.08 -1.78 -6.61
C THR A 176 4.22 -3.01 -6.91
N TRP A 177 3.03 -2.79 -7.48
CA TRP A 177 2.06 -3.86 -7.75
C TRP A 177 2.59 -4.90 -8.72
N TRP A 178 3.26 -4.48 -9.80
CA TRP A 178 3.82 -5.39 -10.78
C TRP A 178 5.16 -5.97 -10.30
N PHE A 179 6.15 -5.11 -10.07
CA PHE A 179 7.54 -5.52 -9.91
C PHE A 179 7.86 -6.12 -8.54
N SER A 180 7.06 -5.84 -7.52
CA SER A 180 7.34 -6.32 -6.14
C SER A 180 6.30 -7.28 -5.61
N LEU A 181 5.06 -7.21 -6.11
CA LEU A 181 3.94 -8.02 -5.61
C LEU A 181 3.34 -8.98 -6.65
N GLY A 182 3.78 -8.92 -7.91
CA GLY A 182 3.38 -9.92 -8.91
C GLY A 182 1.88 -9.89 -9.19
N LEU A 183 1.30 -8.69 -9.16
CA LEU A 183 -0.15 -8.45 -9.18
C LEU A 183 -0.93 -9.12 -8.03
N GLY A 184 -0.27 -9.45 -6.93
CA GLY A 184 -0.84 -10.22 -5.82
C GLY A 184 -1.05 -11.69 -6.13
N GLY A 185 -0.27 -12.26 -7.05
CA GLY A 185 -0.41 -13.67 -7.43
C GLY A 185 -1.66 -13.95 -8.26
N LEU A 186 -2.35 -12.92 -8.78
CA LEU A 186 -3.54 -13.10 -9.60
C LEU A 186 -3.29 -13.93 -10.87
N LEU A 187 -2.05 -13.90 -11.39
CA LEU A 187 -1.66 -14.66 -12.58
C LEU A 187 -1.30 -16.12 -12.29
N THR A 188 -1.15 -16.51 -11.02
CA THR A 188 -0.80 -17.89 -10.63
C THR A 188 -2.03 -18.73 -10.27
N GLY A 189 -3.20 -18.09 -10.11
CA GLY A 189 -4.43 -18.73 -9.63
C GLY A 189 -4.46 -18.97 -8.12
N LEU A 190 -3.41 -18.55 -7.39
CA LEU A 190 -3.33 -18.64 -5.94
C LEU A 190 -3.67 -17.31 -5.23
N GLY A 191 -3.60 -16.19 -5.95
CA GLY A 191 -3.92 -14.87 -5.40
C GLY A 191 -5.37 -14.77 -4.92
N THR A 192 -5.56 -14.35 -3.67
CA THR A 192 -6.88 -14.17 -3.05
C THR A 192 -7.42 -12.75 -3.19
N ASP A 193 -6.54 -11.77 -3.41
CA ASP A 193 -6.86 -10.36 -3.55
C ASP A 193 -5.71 -9.61 -4.27
N PRO A 194 -5.92 -8.37 -4.74
CA PRO A 194 -4.94 -7.67 -5.56
C PRO A 194 -3.85 -6.93 -4.74
N ASN A 195 -3.76 -7.14 -3.43
CA ASN A 195 -2.87 -6.46 -2.48
C ASN A 195 -3.16 -4.95 -2.27
N THR A 196 -2.30 -4.33 -1.45
CA THR A 196 -2.32 -2.91 -1.03
C THR A 196 -2.38 -1.88 -2.17
N PRO A 197 -1.56 -1.96 -3.24
CA PRO A 197 -1.46 -0.82 -4.17
C PRO A 197 -2.73 -0.50 -4.96
N PRO A 198 -3.46 -1.47 -5.53
CA PRO A 198 -4.71 -1.20 -6.27
C PRO A 198 -5.80 -0.56 -5.41
N LEU A 199 -5.87 -0.90 -4.13
CA LEU A 199 -6.83 -0.32 -3.20
C LEU A 199 -6.53 1.16 -2.95
N ILE A 200 -5.25 1.52 -2.76
CA ILE A 200 -4.83 2.92 -2.61
C ILE A 200 -5.06 3.70 -3.91
N LEU A 201 -4.76 3.11 -5.07
CA LEU A 201 -5.03 3.72 -6.38
C LEU A 201 -6.51 4.06 -6.57
N LEU A 202 -7.39 3.11 -6.24
CA LEU A 202 -8.84 3.32 -6.33
C LEU A 202 -9.29 4.47 -5.43
N LEU A 203 -8.80 4.50 -4.19
CA LEU A 203 -9.07 5.57 -3.23
C LEU A 203 -8.59 6.94 -3.71
N MET A 204 -7.46 7.02 -4.41
CA MET A 204 -6.89 8.26 -4.91
C MET A 204 -7.55 8.77 -6.21
N THR A 205 -8.33 7.94 -6.90
CA THR A 205 -8.92 8.27 -8.21
C THR A 205 -9.77 9.56 -8.20
N PRO A 206 -10.67 9.80 -7.23
CA PRO A 206 -11.46 11.04 -7.18
C PRO A 206 -10.59 12.30 -7.09
N TYR A 207 -9.46 12.24 -6.37
CA TYR A 207 -8.53 13.36 -6.25
C TYR A 207 -7.78 13.62 -7.55
N ILE A 208 -7.42 12.57 -8.30
CA ILE A 208 -6.80 12.71 -9.63
C ILE A 208 -7.76 13.42 -10.59
N LEU A 209 -9.03 13.02 -10.60
CA LEU A 209 -10.06 13.63 -11.45
C LEU A 209 -10.33 15.08 -11.07
N TRP A 210 -10.40 15.38 -9.77
CA TRP A 210 -10.59 16.74 -9.28
C TRP A 210 -9.42 17.67 -9.63
N CYS A 211 -8.17 17.20 -9.50
CA CYS A 211 -6.99 17.94 -9.94
C CYS A 211 -7.10 18.40 -11.41
N ARG A 212 -7.68 17.56 -12.29
CA ARG A 212 -7.85 17.88 -13.71
C ARG A 212 -8.90 18.97 -13.93
N GLN A 213 -10.01 18.91 -13.22
CA GLN A 213 -11.11 19.88 -13.33
C GLN A 213 -10.74 21.26 -12.76
N ALA A 214 -10.00 21.31 -11.65
CA ALA A 214 -9.57 22.57 -11.06
C ALA A 214 -8.62 23.36 -11.99
N GLN A 215 -7.78 22.66 -12.76
CA GLN A 215 -6.86 23.28 -13.71
C GLN A 215 -7.56 23.80 -14.98
N SER A 216 -8.59 23.12 -15.48
CA SER A 216 -9.33 23.57 -16.67
C SER A 216 -10.14 24.83 -16.45
N ASN A 217 -10.48 25.16 -15.20
CA ASN A 217 -11.25 26.36 -14.87
C ASN A 217 -10.38 27.61 -14.68
N GLN A 218 -9.04 27.48 -14.77
CA GLN A 218 -8.08 28.58 -14.62
C GLN A 218 -7.43 29.01 -15.94
N THR A 219 -7.74 28.33 -17.05
CA THR A 219 -7.29 28.64 -18.41
C THR A 219 -8.44 29.22 -19.23
#